data_AF-A0A9X3MTN0-F1
#
_entry.id   AF-A0A9X3MTN0-F1
#
_cell.length_a   1.000
_cell.length_b   1.000
_cell.length_c   1.000
_cell.angle_alpha   90.00
_cell.angle_beta   90.00
_cell.angle_gamma   90.00
#
_symmetry.space_group_name_H-M   'P 1'
#
loop_
_entity.id
_entity.type
_entity.pdbx_description
1 polymer ?
#
loop_
_entity_poly.entity_id
_entity_poly.type
_entity_poly.pdbx_seq_one_letter_code
_entity_poly.pdbx_strand_id
1 'polypeptide(L)'
;MSTTADDSPAAGTGHKGLQDLFSYPLTSALQDRRTRRVAQGVSLEHGAQPYKSSNQPSPLTPLEEAILIASTSVTGAVMHDGPTQKPDGSAELGTMFLEVAGRAASSADNAQATSFFMINDEGVWLIERPRGQAAVDLFTQIPPRWEDRTEDDWLSFANAVKRKVYDGRFAFPEKQWPYFLGWNGQMTNAPGTTCFLPVVDNTRQYINVMLILLSEPHGKVPLFIDDWQPFRPSNAMEWAAWAAAKIGLVDPIPYQPIGGLKRARGGFASVDTPAPMGSITTVRTDYEAHFLFQNLMLTGEALRLGGWVHGAPMIPHVWERDPAKGILGLGFRQYSAKTFDSRWKRWPPVPASQPNYVGIDGVLEGLCPPYVTDMDAAVDQVLEEKFGPGGTYADAKVFAQAYKDEATAQTYMKHAGHPPAEAIEYTKEICRYLVETYGRFPAHTDAFHLPGIWVQFSHPEIEYYEQYASERHIKRQAEGREIWDRK
;
A
#
# COMPACT_ATOMS: atom_id res chain seq x y z
N MET A 1 8.09 39.71 37.91
CA MET A 1 7.23 38.60 38.35
C MET A 1 6.41 38.19 37.15
N SER A 2 6.85 37.16 36.44
CA SER A 2 6.12 36.58 35.31
C SER A 2 6.00 35.10 35.61
N THR A 3 4.76 34.66 35.65
CA THR A 3 4.25 33.35 36.05
C THR A 3 4.91 32.24 35.25
N THR A 4 5.50 31.29 35.97
CA THR A 4 5.85 29.95 35.49
C THR A 4 4.60 29.29 34.93
N ALA A 5 4.62 28.96 33.65
CA ALA A 5 3.68 28.01 33.08
C ALA A 5 3.87 26.67 33.80
N ASP A 6 2.78 26.17 34.34
CA ASP A 6 2.68 24.89 35.04
C ASP A 6 2.75 23.78 33.97
N ASP A 7 3.95 23.24 33.73
CA ASP A 7 4.18 22.04 32.90
C ASP A 7 3.75 20.78 33.68
N SER A 8 2.50 20.75 34.12
CA SER A 8 1.85 19.52 34.58
C SER A 8 1.39 18.76 33.34
N PRO A 9 1.78 17.49 33.14
CA PRO A 9 1.29 16.70 32.02
C PRO A 9 -0.24 16.61 32.13
N ALA A 10 -0.94 17.04 31.09
CA ALA A 10 -2.38 16.89 31.00
C ALA A 10 -2.71 15.41 31.27
N ALA A 11 -3.61 15.18 32.22
CA ALA A 11 -4.09 13.86 32.64
C ALA A 11 -4.94 13.21 31.53
N GLY A 12 -4.32 12.94 30.39
CA GLY A 12 -4.89 12.22 29.26
C GLY A 12 -4.79 10.72 29.52
N THR A 13 -5.95 10.12 29.79
CA THR A 13 -6.23 8.68 29.95
C THR A 13 -5.99 8.13 31.37
N GLY A 14 -7.08 7.91 32.12
CA GLY A 14 -7.07 7.07 33.34
C GLY A 14 -6.87 5.57 33.04
N HIS A 15 -6.65 5.19 31.78
CA HIS A 15 -6.51 3.82 31.33
C HIS A 15 -5.06 3.34 31.49
N LYS A 16 -4.82 2.35 32.35
CA LYS A 16 -3.49 1.80 32.66
C LYS A 16 -2.72 1.36 31.41
N GLY A 17 -3.40 0.69 30.48
CA GLY A 17 -2.82 0.28 29.19
C GLY A 17 -2.28 1.42 28.34
N LEU A 18 -3.02 2.54 28.23
CA LEU A 18 -2.57 3.72 27.46
C LEU A 18 -1.37 4.39 28.14
N GLN A 19 -1.39 4.50 29.48
CA GLN A 19 -0.25 5.00 30.23
C GLN A 19 1.01 4.13 30.01
N ASP A 20 0.86 2.80 30.06
CA ASP A 20 1.96 1.86 29.78
C ASP A 20 2.47 2.00 28.33
N LEU A 21 1.57 2.09 27.34
CA LEU A 21 1.90 2.30 25.93
C LEU A 21 2.79 3.54 25.72
N PHE A 22 2.39 4.69 26.26
CA PHE A 22 3.13 5.95 26.08
C PHE A 22 4.41 6.03 26.90
N SER A 23 4.49 5.28 28.01
CA SER A 23 5.72 5.19 28.81
C SER A 23 6.75 4.20 28.25
N TYR A 24 6.36 3.32 27.31
CA TYR A 24 7.24 2.28 26.79
C TYR A 24 8.24 2.84 25.76
N PRO A 25 9.56 2.80 26.03
CA PRO A 25 10.53 3.42 25.14
C PRO A 25 10.63 2.70 23.80
N LEU A 26 10.69 3.45 22.70
CA LEU A 26 10.90 2.91 21.36
C LEU A 26 12.17 2.04 21.27
N THR A 27 13.25 2.42 21.97
CA THR A 27 14.50 1.65 22.00
C THR A 27 14.32 0.28 22.69
N SER A 28 13.49 0.22 23.74
CA SER A 28 13.09 -1.04 24.37
C SER A 28 12.23 -1.88 23.42
N ALA A 29 11.25 -1.27 22.74
CA ALA A 29 10.44 -1.97 21.75
C ALA A 29 11.29 -2.60 20.64
N LEU A 30 12.28 -1.87 20.11
CA LEU A 30 13.24 -2.39 19.12
C LEU A 30 14.03 -3.60 19.66
N GLN A 31 14.47 -3.54 20.92
CA GLN A 31 15.25 -4.60 21.56
C GLN A 31 14.40 -5.84 21.87
N ASP A 32 13.20 -5.65 22.39
CA ASP A 32 12.38 -6.70 23.00
C ASP A 32 11.40 -7.34 22.02
N ARG A 33 11.03 -6.63 20.94
CA ARG A 33 10.09 -7.15 19.94
C ARG A 33 10.54 -8.50 19.42
N ARG A 34 9.73 -9.53 19.66
CA ARG A 34 9.97 -10.91 19.19
C ARG A 34 8.69 -11.49 18.62
N THR A 35 8.87 -12.52 17.80
CA THR A 35 7.75 -13.27 17.27
C THR A 35 7.17 -14.17 18.35
N ARG A 36 5.86 -14.01 18.61
CA ARG A 36 5.06 -14.84 19.52
C ARG A 36 3.77 -15.22 18.79
N ARG A 37 3.53 -16.51 18.61
CA ARG A 37 2.60 -17.09 17.63
C ARG A 37 1.43 -17.82 18.28
N VAL A 38 1.67 -18.43 19.44
CA VAL A 38 0.65 -19.25 20.11
C VAL A 38 -0.29 -18.30 20.82
N ALA A 39 -1.46 -18.09 20.22
CA ALA A 39 -2.53 -17.28 20.77
C ALA A 39 -3.23 -18.02 21.91
N GLN A 40 -3.79 -17.27 22.86
CA GLN A 40 -4.62 -17.81 23.93
C GLN A 40 -5.76 -18.66 23.33
N GLY A 41 -5.94 -19.87 23.84
CA GLY A 41 -6.90 -20.87 23.35
C GLY A 41 -6.38 -21.80 22.24
N VAL A 42 -5.16 -21.60 21.73
CA VAL A 42 -4.58 -22.45 20.69
C VAL A 42 -3.86 -23.65 21.31
N SER A 43 -4.20 -24.85 20.86
CA SER A 43 -3.53 -26.10 21.24
C SER A 43 -2.63 -26.60 20.10
N LEU A 44 -1.43 -27.09 20.46
CA LEU A 44 -0.48 -27.76 19.57
C LEU A 44 -0.43 -29.24 19.97
N GLU A 45 -1.19 -30.09 19.29
CA GLU A 45 -1.39 -31.49 19.72
C GLU A 45 -0.12 -32.35 19.64
N HIS A 46 0.78 -32.02 18.71
CA HIS A 46 1.94 -32.83 18.37
C HIS A 46 3.19 -31.96 18.16
N GLY A 47 4.36 -32.60 18.11
CA GLY A 47 5.64 -31.96 17.82
C GLY A 47 6.58 -31.91 19.03
N ALA A 48 7.60 -31.06 18.97
CA ALA A 48 8.63 -30.96 20.00
C ALA A 48 8.15 -30.26 21.28
N GLN A 49 7.11 -29.42 21.16
CA GLN A 49 6.53 -28.64 22.26
C GLN A 49 4.99 -28.76 22.23
N PRO A 50 4.46 -29.98 22.44
CA PRO A 50 3.02 -30.19 22.40
C PRO A 50 2.36 -29.53 23.61
N TYR A 51 1.25 -28.84 23.40
CA TYR A 51 0.54 -28.10 24.43
C TYR A 51 -0.95 -28.12 24.19
N LYS A 52 -1.73 -28.31 25.26
CA LYS A 52 -3.19 -28.25 25.22
C LYS A 52 -3.66 -27.08 26.07
N SER A 53 -4.22 -26.07 25.41
CA SER A 53 -4.75 -24.89 26.09
C SER A 53 -6.01 -25.25 26.88
N SER A 54 -6.09 -24.73 28.11
CA SER A 54 -7.31 -24.70 28.93
C SER A 54 -8.10 -23.39 28.78
N ASN A 55 -7.53 -22.42 28.06
CA ASN A 55 -8.09 -21.09 27.93
C ASN A 55 -9.06 -21.00 26.75
N GLN A 56 -10.01 -20.07 26.82
CA GLN A 56 -10.82 -19.71 25.66
C GLN A 56 -10.06 -18.70 24.79
N PRO A 57 -10.31 -18.68 23.46
CA PRO A 57 -9.85 -17.61 22.60
C PRO A 57 -10.21 -16.23 23.16
N SER A 58 -9.25 -15.31 23.16
CA SER A 58 -9.39 -13.96 23.70
C SER A 58 -9.13 -12.94 22.59
N PRO A 59 -10.18 -12.41 21.93
CA PRO A 59 -10.06 -11.37 20.92
C PRO A 59 -9.37 -10.12 21.47
N LEU A 60 -8.68 -9.39 20.60
CA LEU A 60 -8.19 -8.05 20.92
C LEU A 60 -9.39 -7.16 21.29
N THR A 61 -9.17 -6.26 22.24
CA THR A 61 -10.16 -5.24 22.59
C THR A 61 -10.34 -4.24 21.44
N PRO A 62 -11.50 -3.57 21.34
CA PRO A 62 -11.70 -2.50 20.35
C PRO A 62 -10.64 -1.41 20.42
N LEU A 63 -10.14 -1.08 21.61
CA LEU A 63 -9.10 -0.08 21.82
C LEU A 63 -7.74 -0.56 21.26
N GLU A 64 -7.35 -1.80 21.50
CA GLU A 64 -6.10 -2.36 20.94
C GLU A 64 -6.14 -2.40 19.40
N GLU A 65 -7.27 -2.83 18.82
CA GLU A 65 -7.44 -2.80 17.36
C GLU A 65 -7.40 -1.35 16.83
N ALA A 66 -8.03 -0.40 17.53
CA ALA A 66 -8.02 1.01 17.14
C ALA A 66 -6.62 1.61 17.11
N ILE A 67 -5.78 1.27 18.09
CA ILE A 67 -4.37 1.72 18.14
C ILE A 67 -3.58 1.10 16.98
N LEU A 68 -3.75 -0.20 16.71
CA LEU A 68 -3.11 -0.86 15.57
C LEU A 68 -3.53 -0.25 14.22
N ILE A 69 -4.82 0.06 14.05
CA ILE A 69 -5.35 0.74 12.86
C ILE A 69 -4.69 2.13 12.71
N ALA A 70 -4.65 2.92 13.77
CA ALA A 70 -4.02 4.24 13.77
C ALA A 70 -2.52 4.18 13.43
N SER A 71 -1.80 3.15 13.88
CA SER A 71 -0.39 2.91 13.50
C SER A 71 -0.16 2.64 12.01
N THR A 72 -1.23 2.44 11.23
CA THR A 72 -1.14 2.27 9.78
C THR A 72 -1.67 3.45 8.98
N SER A 73 -2.27 4.43 9.66
CA SER A 73 -3.07 5.45 9.00
C SER A 73 -2.33 6.79 8.92
N VAL A 74 -3.08 7.84 8.58
CA VAL A 74 -2.61 9.21 8.43
C VAL A 74 -2.17 9.73 9.81
N THR A 75 -1.00 10.37 9.88
CA THR A 75 -0.39 10.88 11.13
C THR A 75 -0.24 12.40 11.20
N GLY A 76 -0.33 13.09 10.06
CA GLY A 76 -0.41 14.55 9.98
C GLY A 76 -0.36 15.00 8.53
N ALA A 77 -0.09 16.28 8.28
CA ALA A 77 0.31 16.77 6.95
C ALA A 77 1.85 16.76 6.81
N VAL A 78 2.34 16.56 5.60
CA VAL A 78 3.77 16.67 5.27
C VAL A 78 4.05 17.98 4.55
N MET A 79 5.19 18.60 4.85
CA MET A 79 5.67 19.76 4.10
C MET A 79 6.32 19.25 2.81
N HIS A 80 5.92 19.80 1.67
CA HIS A 80 6.65 19.57 0.42
C HIS A 80 7.79 20.60 0.34
N ASP A 81 9.01 20.16 0.61
CA ASP A 81 10.21 21.01 0.74
C ASP A 81 11.17 20.90 -0.46
N GLY A 82 10.75 20.21 -1.52
CA GLY A 82 11.48 20.13 -2.79
C GLY A 82 11.57 21.50 -3.48
N PRO A 83 12.71 21.81 -4.14
CA PRO A 83 12.86 23.06 -4.87
C PRO A 83 11.88 23.12 -6.05
N THR A 84 11.27 24.28 -6.28
CA THR A 84 10.40 24.52 -7.44
C THR A 84 11.15 25.19 -8.60
N GLN A 85 12.43 25.51 -8.40
CA GLN A 85 13.33 26.10 -9.38
C GLN A 85 14.72 25.45 -9.29
N LYS A 86 15.36 25.31 -10.44
CA LYS A 86 16.73 24.85 -10.59
C LYS A 86 17.72 25.93 -10.15
N PRO A 87 19.01 25.59 -9.90
CA PRO A 87 20.04 26.59 -9.58
C PRO A 87 20.23 27.68 -10.65
N ASP A 88 19.85 27.41 -11.90
CA ASP A 88 19.92 28.38 -13.01
C ASP A 88 18.66 29.27 -13.12
N GLY A 89 17.69 29.11 -12.21
CA GLY A 89 16.45 29.88 -12.16
C GLY A 89 15.34 29.37 -13.08
N SER A 90 15.58 28.33 -13.87
CA SER A 90 14.52 27.67 -14.64
C SER A 90 13.61 26.85 -13.72
N ALA A 91 12.38 26.56 -14.16
CA ALA A 91 11.43 25.78 -13.37
C ALA A 91 11.95 24.36 -13.12
N GLU A 92 11.77 23.86 -11.90
CA GLU A 92 11.97 22.44 -11.62
C GLU A 92 10.81 21.61 -12.20
N LEU A 93 11.03 20.30 -12.33
CA LEU A 93 9.96 19.37 -12.65
C LEU A 93 8.85 19.53 -11.62
N GLY A 94 7.60 19.56 -12.07
CA GLY A 94 6.43 19.78 -11.22
C GLY A 94 6.35 18.85 -10.01
N THR A 95 5.40 19.11 -9.12
CA THR A 95 5.31 18.33 -7.88
C THR A 95 5.08 16.84 -8.14
N MET A 96 5.98 16.02 -7.60
CA MET A 96 5.93 14.56 -7.73
C MET A 96 4.89 13.94 -6.81
N PHE A 97 4.52 14.60 -5.72
CA PHE A 97 3.72 13.99 -4.66
C PHE A 97 2.25 13.85 -5.03
N LEU A 98 1.66 12.69 -4.71
CA LEU A 98 0.23 12.41 -4.91
C LEU A 98 -0.63 12.98 -3.78
N GLU A 99 -0.11 13.03 -2.55
CA GLU A 99 -0.85 13.42 -1.35
C GLU A 99 -0.08 14.47 -0.53
N VAL A 100 -0.81 15.21 0.31
CA VAL A 100 -0.27 16.17 1.30
C VAL A 100 -0.38 15.65 2.72
N ALA A 101 -1.43 14.87 2.99
CA ALA A 101 -1.50 14.11 4.23
C ALA A 101 -0.32 13.11 4.25
N GLY A 102 0.30 12.87 5.39
CA GLY A 102 1.36 11.88 5.59
C GLY A 102 0.87 10.72 6.44
N ARG A 103 1.40 9.53 6.20
CA ARG A 103 1.10 8.32 6.99
C ARG A 103 2.22 7.98 7.96
N ALA A 104 1.92 7.04 8.85
CA ALA A 104 2.89 6.48 9.81
C ALA A 104 4.13 5.85 9.14
N ALA A 105 4.08 5.55 7.85
CA ALA A 105 5.16 4.94 7.09
C ALA A 105 5.53 5.77 5.86
N SER A 106 6.80 5.68 5.46
CA SER A 106 7.28 6.27 4.22
C SER A 106 6.61 5.62 3.01
N SER A 107 6.27 6.44 2.02
CA SER A 107 5.69 5.99 0.75
C SER A 107 6.32 6.78 -0.40
N ALA A 108 6.70 6.09 -1.48
CA ALA A 108 7.28 6.74 -2.66
C ALA A 108 6.30 7.80 -3.20
N ASP A 109 6.80 9.02 -3.44
CA ASP A 109 6.01 10.17 -3.88
C ASP A 109 4.76 10.44 -3.05
N ASN A 110 4.78 10.04 -1.77
CA ASN A 110 3.62 10.07 -0.89
C ASN A 110 2.36 9.42 -1.52
N ALA A 111 2.53 8.35 -2.31
CA ALA A 111 1.46 7.67 -3.03
C ALA A 111 0.43 6.98 -2.12
N GLN A 112 0.92 6.53 -0.97
CA GLN A 112 0.14 5.86 0.08
C GLN A 112 -0.65 4.67 -0.43
N ALA A 113 -0.07 3.89 -1.34
CA ALA A 113 -0.72 2.82 -2.10
C ALA A 113 -1.27 1.65 -1.25
N THR A 114 -0.82 1.48 -0.01
CA THR A 114 -1.13 0.28 0.79
C THR A 114 -2.40 0.43 1.62
N SER A 115 -3.45 -0.30 1.27
CA SER A 115 -4.64 -0.49 2.11
C SER A 115 -4.49 -1.80 2.92
N PHE A 116 -5.06 -1.88 4.11
CA PHE A 116 -5.08 -3.14 4.88
C PHE A 116 -6.48 -3.74 4.89
N PHE A 117 -6.56 -5.06 4.77
CA PHE A 117 -7.72 -5.82 5.21
C PHE A 117 -7.44 -6.36 6.62
N MET A 118 -8.19 -5.85 7.60
CA MET A 118 -8.17 -6.37 8.96
C MET A 118 -9.16 -7.55 9.07
N ILE A 119 -8.73 -8.65 9.68
CA ILE A 119 -9.52 -9.87 9.82
C ILE A 119 -9.56 -10.24 11.30
N ASN A 120 -10.74 -10.25 11.89
CA ASN A 120 -10.99 -10.67 13.28
C ASN A 120 -12.23 -11.56 13.33
N ASP A 121 -12.67 -11.98 14.54
CA ASP A 121 -13.81 -12.90 14.69
C ASP A 121 -15.13 -12.35 14.13
N GLU A 122 -15.27 -11.03 13.98
CA GLU A 122 -16.49 -10.39 13.50
C GLU A 122 -16.59 -10.33 11.97
N GLY A 123 -15.46 -10.35 11.27
CA GLY A 123 -15.47 -10.10 9.83
C GLY A 123 -14.13 -9.83 9.17
N VAL A 124 -14.26 -9.46 7.90
CA VAL A 124 -13.20 -8.85 7.09
C VAL A 124 -13.52 -7.38 6.90
N TRP A 125 -12.58 -6.51 7.25
CA TRP A 125 -12.71 -5.06 7.25
C TRP A 125 -11.66 -4.45 6.35
N LEU A 126 -12.07 -3.60 5.41
CA LEU A 126 -11.14 -2.70 4.74
C LEU A 126 -10.81 -1.55 5.70
N ILE A 127 -9.52 -1.32 5.91
CA ILE A 127 -9.01 -0.09 6.51
C ILE A 127 -8.82 0.90 5.37
N GLU A 128 -9.80 1.79 5.22
CA GLU A 128 -9.80 2.82 4.20
C GLU A 128 -8.65 3.82 4.44
N ARG A 129 -8.21 4.44 3.35
CA ARG A 129 -7.16 5.46 3.37
C ARG A 129 -7.82 6.81 3.13
N PRO A 130 -8.03 7.62 4.19
CA PRO A 130 -8.46 8.99 4.01
C PRO A 130 -7.46 9.74 3.13
N ARG A 131 -7.97 10.53 2.18
CA ARG A 131 -7.18 11.33 1.22
C ARG A 131 -7.73 12.74 1.15
N GLY A 132 -6.91 13.68 0.69
CA GLY A 132 -7.30 15.09 0.54
C GLY A 132 -8.05 15.65 1.76
N GLN A 133 -9.23 16.23 1.51
CA GLN A 133 -10.06 16.83 2.58
C GLN A 133 -10.48 15.83 3.65
N ALA A 134 -10.82 14.58 3.29
CA ALA A 134 -11.25 13.59 4.28
C ALA A 134 -10.16 13.24 5.29
N ALA A 135 -8.89 13.25 4.86
CA ALA A 135 -7.75 13.09 5.76
C ALA A 135 -7.62 14.26 6.73
N VAL A 136 -7.80 15.49 6.23
CA VAL A 136 -7.78 16.70 7.04
C VAL A 136 -8.93 16.74 8.04
N ASP A 137 -10.15 16.44 7.61
CA ASP A 137 -11.31 16.42 8.48
C ASP A 137 -11.09 15.47 9.64
N LEU A 138 -10.55 14.27 9.36
CA LEU A 138 -10.22 13.28 10.37
C LEU A 138 -9.20 13.81 11.39
N PHE A 139 -8.20 14.58 10.96
CA PHE A 139 -7.22 15.20 11.87
C PHE A 139 -7.78 16.31 12.72
N THR A 140 -8.68 17.13 12.16
CA THR A 140 -9.26 18.25 12.91
C THR A 140 -10.26 17.81 13.97
N GLN A 141 -10.79 16.59 13.85
CA GLN A 141 -11.81 16.04 14.74
C GLN A 141 -11.23 15.30 15.95
N ILE A 142 -9.95 14.92 15.94
CA ILE A 142 -9.31 14.20 17.05
C ILE A 142 -8.03 14.90 17.50
N PRO A 143 -7.60 14.72 18.77
CA PRO A 143 -6.34 15.27 19.23
C PRO A 143 -5.15 14.79 18.36
N PRO A 144 -4.28 15.72 17.89
CA PRO A 144 -3.17 15.39 17.01
C PRO A 144 -2.07 14.59 17.74
N ARG A 145 -1.80 14.93 19.01
CA ARG A 145 -0.90 14.13 19.84
C ARG A 145 -1.66 12.91 20.35
N TRP A 146 -1.06 11.73 20.20
CA TRP A 146 -1.68 10.48 20.63
C TRP A 146 -1.90 10.42 22.15
N GLU A 147 -1.01 11.03 22.94
CA GLU A 147 -1.11 11.10 24.41
C GLU A 147 -2.33 11.92 24.91
N ASP A 148 -2.86 12.82 24.07
CA ASP A 148 -4.01 13.65 24.40
C ASP A 148 -5.34 12.96 24.06
N ARG A 149 -5.30 11.80 23.39
CA ARG A 149 -6.50 11.08 22.94
C ARG A 149 -7.13 10.29 24.07
N THR A 150 -8.43 10.46 24.23
CA THR A 150 -9.28 9.59 25.05
C THR A 150 -9.53 8.25 24.34
N GLU A 151 -10.06 7.26 25.06
CA GLU A 151 -10.49 5.99 24.46
C GLU A 151 -11.52 6.22 23.34
N ASP A 152 -12.48 7.12 23.55
CA ASP A 152 -13.49 7.46 22.54
C ASP A 152 -12.88 8.05 21.26
N ASP A 153 -11.79 8.82 21.37
CA ASP A 153 -11.08 9.35 20.21
C ASP A 153 -10.44 8.23 19.37
N TRP A 154 -9.85 7.23 20.04
CA TRP A 154 -9.28 6.05 19.37
C TRP A 154 -10.35 5.26 18.63
N LEU A 155 -11.47 4.97 19.33
CA LEU A 155 -12.57 4.21 18.76
C LEU A 155 -13.24 4.96 17.61
N SER A 156 -13.44 6.27 17.75
CA SER A 156 -14.02 7.13 16.71
C SER A 156 -13.15 7.15 15.46
N PHE A 157 -11.83 7.29 15.63
CA PHE A 157 -10.88 7.22 14.52
C PHE A 157 -10.95 5.88 13.79
N ALA A 158 -10.89 4.77 14.53
CA ALA A 158 -10.94 3.44 13.94
C ALA A 158 -12.27 3.18 13.20
N ASN A 159 -13.38 3.63 13.76
CA ASN A 159 -14.70 3.49 13.13
C ASN A 159 -14.83 4.35 11.87
N ALA A 160 -14.20 5.52 11.81
CA ALA A 160 -14.22 6.40 10.65
C ALA A 160 -13.50 5.80 9.42
N VAL A 161 -12.55 4.88 9.63
CA VAL A 161 -11.76 4.27 8.54
C VAL A 161 -12.03 2.79 8.34
N LYS A 162 -12.83 2.15 9.20
CA LYS A 162 -13.23 0.75 9.03
C LYS A 162 -14.46 0.64 8.16
N ARG A 163 -14.34 -0.12 7.08
CA ARG A 163 -15.48 -0.54 6.26
C ARG A 163 -15.62 -2.06 6.28
N LYS A 164 -16.74 -2.58 6.77
CA LYS A 164 -17.00 -4.03 6.74
C LYS A 164 -17.19 -4.48 5.30
N VAL A 165 -16.48 -5.54 4.92
CA VAL A 165 -16.54 -6.14 3.57
C VAL A 165 -17.31 -7.46 3.62
N TYR A 166 -17.03 -8.30 4.60
CA TYR A 166 -17.72 -9.58 4.79
C TYR A 166 -17.98 -9.88 6.26
N ASP A 167 -19.06 -10.63 6.51
CA ASP A 167 -19.29 -11.28 7.79
C ASP A 167 -18.40 -12.52 7.94
N GLY A 168 -17.87 -12.71 9.15
CA GLY A 168 -17.00 -13.82 9.50
C GLY A 168 -15.57 -13.71 8.95
N ARG A 169 -14.71 -14.60 9.44
CA ARG A 169 -13.28 -14.60 9.11
C ARG A 169 -13.07 -14.97 7.65
N PHE A 170 -12.01 -14.40 7.09
CA PHE A 170 -11.31 -14.98 5.93
C PHE A 170 -11.03 -16.47 6.21
N ALA A 171 -11.34 -17.39 5.28
CA ALA A 171 -11.23 -18.82 5.55
C ALA A 171 -11.04 -19.67 4.27
N PHE A 172 -10.56 -20.89 4.46
CA PHE A 172 -10.40 -21.89 3.41
C PHE A 172 -10.90 -23.25 3.88
N PRO A 173 -11.14 -24.20 2.95
CA PRO A 173 -11.63 -25.54 3.30
C PRO A 173 -10.75 -26.26 4.31
N GLU A 174 -9.43 -26.05 4.20
CA GLU A 174 -8.45 -26.71 5.06
C GLU A 174 -7.34 -25.73 5.48
N LYS A 175 -6.76 -25.97 6.65
CA LYS A 175 -5.62 -25.22 7.19
C LYS A 175 -4.29 -25.88 6.81
N GLN A 176 -4.11 -26.26 5.55
CA GLN A 176 -2.90 -26.92 5.03
C GLN A 176 -2.58 -26.50 3.59
N TRP A 177 -1.53 -27.06 3.00
CA TRP A 177 -1.20 -26.87 1.58
C TRP A 177 -2.37 -27.32 0.68
N PRO A 178 -2.75 -26.56 -0.36
CA PRO A 178 -2.07 -25.40 -0.94
C PRO A 178 -2.45 -24.05 -0.32
N TYR A 179 -3.31 -23.98 0.70
CA TYR A 179 -3.72 -22.70 1.27
C TYR A 179 -2.67 -22.10 2.19
N PHE A 180 -2.16 -22.88 3.14
CA PHE A 180 -1.17 -22.43 4.12
C PHE A 180 0.17 -23.14 3.93
N LEU A 181 1.25 -22.37 4.02
CA LEU A 181 2.61 -22.90 3.96
C LEU A 181 3.01 -23.55 5.30
N GLY A 182 3.22 -24.86 5.27
CA GLY A 182 3.76 -25.61 6.41
C GLY A 182 2.97 -25.42 7.71
N TRP A 183 3.69 -25.17 8.80
CA TRP A 183 3.09 -25.01 10.14
C TRP A 183 2.21 -23.77 10.29
N ASN A 184 2.19 -22.83 9.33
CA ASN A 184 1.39 -21.61 9.47
C ASN A 184 -0.09 -21.96 9.66
N GLY A 185 -0.60 -22.99 8.98
CA GLY A 185 -1.99 -23.42 9.10
C GLY A 185 -2.44 -23.75 10.51
N GLN A 186 -1.53 -24.13 11.41
CA GLN A 186 -1.87 -24.53 12.79
C GLN A 186 -2.24 -23.35 13.70
N MET A 187 -1.70 -22.15 13.45
CA MET A 187 -1.84 -21.00 14.37
C MET A 187 -2.39 -19.74 13.68
N THR A 188 -2.40 -19.74 12.36
CA THR A 188 -2.75 -18.57 11.57
C THR A 188 -4.26 -18.38 11.51
N ASN A 189 -4.70 -17.13 11.69
CA ASN A 189 -6.08 -16.69 11.59
C ASN A 189 -6.99 -17.64 12.41
N ALA A 190 -6.54 -17.87 13.65
CA ALA A 190 -7.25 -18.64 14.65
C ALA A 190 -8.29 -17.74 15.34
N PRO A 191 -9.33 -18.32 15.98
CA PRO A 191 -10.24 -17.54 16.82
C PRO A 191 -9.48 -16.69 17.85
N GLY A 192 -9.98 -15.49 18.16
CA GLY A 192 -9.36 -14.55 19.10
C GLY A 192 -8.14 -13.78 18.56
N THR A 193 -7.72 -14.02 17.32
CA THR A 193 -6.62 -13.27 16.70
C THR A 193 -7.12 -12.17 15.77
N THR A 194 -6.29 -11.15 15.53
CA THR A 194 -6.54 -10.10 14.53
C THR A 194 -5.40 -10.07 13.52
N CYS A 195 -5.71 -10.21 12.23
CA CYS A 195 -4.74 -10.18 11.14
C CYS A 195 -4.84 -8.88 10.34
N PHE A 196 -3.73 -8.36 9.84
CA PHE A 196 -3.66 -7.23 8.91
C PHE A 196 -2.97 -7.68 7.61
N LEU A 197 -3.74 -7.76 6.54
CA LEU A 197 -3.30 -8.16 5.19
C LEU A 197 -3.15 -6.92 4.29
N PRO A 198 -1.94 -6.54 3.85
CA PRO A 198 -1.76 -5.40 2.97
C PRO A 198 -2.15 -5.75 1.53
N VAL A 199 -2.80 -4.81 0.87
CA VAL A 199 -3.07 -4.83 -0.56
C VAL A 199 -2.62 -3.49 -1.15
N VAL A 200 -1.76 -3.55 -2.16
CA VAL A 200 -1.03 -2.39 -2.68
C VAL A 200 -1.60 -1.99 -4.04
N ASP A 201 -2.14 -0.77 -4.14
CA ASP A 201 -2.60 -0.18 -5.42
C ASP A 201 -1.42 0.34 -6.23
N ASN A 202 -1.06 -0.36 -7.31
CA ASN A 202 0.03 0.06 -8.19
C ASN A 202 -0.43 1.08 -9.23
N THR A 203 -1.73 1.18 -9.53
CA THR A 203 -2.24 1.84 -10.74
C THR A 203 -1.94 3.34 -10.78
N ARG A 204 -2.27 4.06 -9.70
CA ARG A 204 -2.07 5.52 -9.59
C ARG A 204 -0.59 5.91 -9.64
N GLN A 205 0.24 5.22 -8.85
CA GLN A 205 1.65 5.54 -8.79
C GLN A 205 2.37 5.18 -10.10
N TYR A 206 1.91 4.16 -10.83
CA TYR A 206 2.43 3.84 -12.16
C TYR A 206 2.28 5.02 -13.12
N ILE A 207 1.07 5.60 -13.16
CA ILE A 207 0.74 6.77 -13.97
C ILE A 207 1.53 8.00 -13.49
N ASN A 208 1.59 8.23 -12.17
CA ASN A 208 2.30 9.36 -11.59
C ASN A 208 3.79 9.33 -11.94
N VAL A 209 4.46 8.19 -11.83
CA VAL A 209 5.88 8.04 -12.20
C VAL A 209 6.10 8.31 -13.68
N MET A 210 5.20 7.87 -14.56
CA MET A 210 5.28 8.21 -15.99
C MET A 210 5.16 9.73 -16.21
N LEU A 211 4.18 10.39 -15.57
CA LEU A 211 4.03 11.85 -15.65
C LEU A 211 5.28 12.58 -15.16
N ILE A 212 5.88 12.13 -14.06
CA ILE A 212 7.12 12.70 -13.49
C ILE A 212 8.27 12.56 -14.49
N LEU A 213 8.57 11.33 -14.92
CA LEU A 213 9.70 11.04 -15.80
C LEU A 213 9.56 11.73 -17.15
N LEU A 214 8.33 11.81 -17.68
CA LEU A 214 8.05 12.44 -18.96
C LEU A 214 7.98 13.97 -18.91
N SER A 215 8.05 14.56 -17.71
CA SER A 215 8.12 16.02 -17.53
C SER A 215 9.54 16.57 -17.69
N GLU A 216 10.55 15.71 -17.85
CA GLU A 216 11.94 16.11 -18.10
C GLU A 216 12.09 17.01 -19.36
N PRO A 217 13.16 17.81 -19.47
CA PRO A 217 13.36 18.65 -20.64
C PRO A 217 13.40 17.85 -21.96
N HIS A 218 12.93 18.49 -23.04
CA HIS A 218 12.99 17.92 -24.38
C HIS A 218 14.40 17.43 -24.73
N GLY A 219 14.49 16.23 -25.31
CA GLY A 219 15.76 15.57 -25.64
C GLY A 219 16.43 14.87 -24.45
N LYS A 220 15.85 14.93 -23.24
CA LYS A 220 16.28 14.19 -22.04
C LYS A 220 15.21 13.28 -21.47
N VAL A 221 13.95 13.44 -21.90
CA VAL A 221 12.83 12.58 -21.53
C VAL A 221 13.17 11.11 -21.83
N PRO A 222 12.92 10.18 -20.89
CA PRO A 222 13.18 8.77 -21.15
C PRO A 222 12.27 8.22 -22.24
N LEU A 223 12.86 7.48 -23.17
CA LEU A 223 12.12 6.68 -24.14
C LEU A 223 11.68 5.38 -23.45
N PHE A 224 10.39 5.24 -23.15
CA PHE A 224 9.85 3.98 -22.66
C PHE A 224 9.93 2.88 -23.72
N ILE A 225 10.52 1.76 -23.33
CA ILE A 225 10.77 0.60 -24.20
C ILE A 225 10.08 -0.60 -23.59
N ASP A 226 9.23 -1.26 -24.36
CA ASP A 226 8.76 -2.59 -24.05
C ASP A 226 9.86 -3.60 -24.41
N ASP A 227 10.68 -3.90 -23.41
CA ASP A 227 11.80 -4.86 -23.44
C ASP A 227 11.34 -6.33 -23.42
N TRP A 228 10.03 -6.58 -23.34
CA TRP A 228 9.44 -7.92 -23.45
C TRP A 228 8.96 -8.23 -24.86
N GLN A 229 8.85 -7.22 -25.74
CA GLN A 229 8.40 -7.39 -27.12
C GLN A 229 9.50 -7.00 -28.12
N PRO A 230 9.72 -7.80 -29.18
CA PRO A 230 10.59 -7.38 -30.27
C PRO A 230 9.96 -6.19 -31.01
N PHE A 231 10.78 -5.35 -31.62
CA PHE A 231 10.28 -4.26 -32.45
C PHE A 231 9.39 -4.78 -33.59
N ARG A 232 8.19 -4.21 -33.71
CA ARG A 232 7.17 -4.52 -34.72
C ARG A 232 6.88 -3.28 -35.56
N PRO A 233 7.44 -3.18 -36.78
CA PRO A 233 7.18 -2.07 -37.67
C PRO A 233 5.69 -1.91 -38.00
N SER A 234 5.16 -0.71 -37.77
CA SER A 234 3.75 -0.38 -37.98
C SER A 234 3.49 0.42 -39.26
N ASN A 235 4.53 1.04 -39.82
CA ASN A 235 4.43 1.92 -40.99
C ASN A 235 5.66 1.78 -41.91
N ALA A 236 5.58 2.37 -43.12
CA ALA A 236 6.61 2.22 -44.15
C ALA A 236 8.01 2.68 -43.71
N MET A 237 8.09 3.76 -42.93
CA MET A 237 9.37 4.28 -42.41
C MET A 237 9.99 3.30 -41.41
N GLU A 238 9.18 2.74 -40.51
CA GLU A 238 9.63 1.74 -39.55
C GLU A 238 10.08 0.44 -40.24
N TRP A 239 9.38 0.04 -41.31
CA TRP A 239 9.77 -1.13 -42.12
C TRP A 239 11.13 -0.92 -42.78
N ALA A 240 11.35 0.26 -43.37
CA ALA A 240 12.64 0.62 -43.96
C ALA A 240 13.77 0.63 -42.91
N ALA A 241 13.52 1.23 -41.74
CA ALA A 241 14.49 1.27 -40.65
C ALA A 241 14.82 -0.13 -40.10
N TRP A 242 13.80 -0.97 -39.91
CA TRP A 242 14.00 -2.36 -39.46
C TRP A 242 14.79 -3.19 -40.48
N ALA A 243 14.46 -3.07 -41.77
CA ALA A 243 15.20 -3.77 -42.82
C ALA A 243 16.66 -3.31 -42.88
N ALA A 244 16.91 -1.98 -42.83
CA ALA A 244 18.25 -1.41 -42.76
C ALA A 244 19.05 -1.92 -41.56
N ALA A 245 18.41 -2.04 -40.39
CA ALA A 245 19.03 -2.59 -39.18
C ALA A 245 19.42 -4.07 -39.35
N LYS A 246 18.60 -4.87 -40.05
CA LYS A 246 18.89 -6.30 -40.31
C LYS A 246 20.08 -6.53 -41.24
N ILE A 247 20.40 -5.55 -42.10
CA ILE A 247 21.56 -5.62 -43.01
C ILE A 247 22.76 -4.77 -42.53
N GLY A 248 22.71 -4.24 -41.30
CA GLY A 248 23.82 -3.52 -40.67
C GLY A 248 24.05 -2.10 -41.19
N LEU A 249 23.06 -1.48 -41.84
CA LEU A 249 23.16 -0.09 -42.29
C LEU A 249 22.85 0.94 -41.19
N VAL A 250 22.12 0.52 -40.16
CA VAL A 250 21.81 1.32 -38.96
C VAL A 250 21.85 0.43 -37.72
N ASP A 251 21.86 1.03 -36.54
CA ASP A 251 21.88 0.30 -35.28
C ASP A 251 20.67 -0.63 -35.11
N PRO A 252 20.84 -1.80 -34.45
CA PRO A 252 19.74 -2.70 -34.14
C PRO A 252 18.66 -2.04 -33.29
N ILE A 253 17.40 -2.36 -33.59
CA ILE A 253 16.23 -1.99 -32.76
C ILE A 253 15.70 -3.29 -32.12
N PRO A 254 16.27 -3.73 -30.99
CA PRO A 254 15.98 -5.05 -30.42
C PRO A 254 14.59 -5.15 -29.81
N TYR A 255 14.10 -4.05 -29.25
CA TYR A 255 12.87 -3.99 -28.44
C TYR A 255 11.91 -2.94 -28.99
N GLN A 256 10.65 -3.01 -28.60
CA GLN A 256 9.61 -2.11 -29.07
C GLN A 256 9.67 -0.75 -28.34
N PRO A 257 10.00 0.37 -29.03
CA PRO A 257 9.80 1.70 -28.46
C PRO A 257 8.29 1.96 -28.37
N ILE A 258 7.79 2.34 -27.20
CA ILE A 258 6.39 2.67 -27.04
C ILE A 258 6.13 4.01 -27.76
N GLY A 259 5.11 4.06 -28.61
CA GLY A 259 4.90 5.18 -29.55
C GLY A 259 5.83 5.20 -30.78
N GLY A 260 6.61 4.13 -30.98
CA GLY A 260 7.34 3.85 -32.22
C GLY A 260 8.54 4.77 -32.48
N LEU A 261 9.07 4.70 -33.70
CA LEU A 261 10.25 5.49 -34.09
C LEU A 261 9.97 6.99 -34.16
N LYS A 262 8.70 7.39 -34.20
CA LYS A 262 8.29 8.80 -34.07
C LYS A 262 8.74 9.37 -32.72
N ARG A 263 8.53 8.66 -31.61
CA ARG A 263 8.98 9.11 -30.28
C ARG A 263 10.49 9.13 -30.17
N ALA A 264 11.16 8.11 -30.73
CA ALA A 264 12.63 8.01 -30.72
C ALA A 264 13.35 9.10 -31.54
N ARG A 265 12.71 9.64 -32.59
CA ARG A 265 13.30 10.65 -33.50
C ARG A 265 12.64 12.02 -33.42
N GLY A 266 11.60 12.17 -32.61
CA GLY A 266 10.76 13.36 -32.56
C GLY A 266 11.33 14.53 -31.75
N GLY A 267 12.50 14.36 -31.12
CA GLY A 267 13.15 15.39 -30.30
C GLY A 267 12.56 15.59 -28.90
N PHE A 268 11.44 14.92 -28.58
CA PHE A 268 10.88 14.89 -27.23
C PHE A 268 11.62 13.89 -26.34
N ALA A 269 11.50 12.59 -26.64
CA ALA A 269 12.18 11.51 -25.92
C ALA A 269 13.59 11.25 -26.47
N SER A 270 14.48 10.76 -25.60
CA SER A 270 15.88 10.45 -25.91
C SER A 270 16.13 8.96 -26.01
N VAL A 271 16.79 8.53 -27.09
CA VAL A 271 17.28 7.15 -27.25
C VAL A 271 18.44 6.83 -26.31
N ASP A 272 19.17 7.85 -25.85
CA ASP A 272 20.29 7.71 -24.91
C ASP A 272 19.81 7.53 -23.46
N THR A 273 18.49 7.66 -23.23
CA THR A 273 17.85 7.48 -21.91
C THR A 273 16.70 6.47 -22.02
N PRO A 274 17.00 5.17 -22.25
CA PRO A 274 15.96 4.16 -22.33
C PRO A 274 15.34 3.89 -20.95
N ALA A 275 14.02 3.73 -20.90
CA ALA A 275 13.27 3.26 -19.73
C ALA A 275 12.60 1.91 -20.06
N PRO A 276 13.28 0.77 -19.79
CA PRO A 276 12.72 -0.56 -20.01
C PRO A 276 11.55 -0.83 -19.07
N MET A 277 10.42 -1.26 -19.61
CA MET A 277 9.21 -1.55 -18.84
C MET A 277 9.42 -2.65 -17.78
N GLY A 278 10.28 -3.64 -18.05
CA GLY A 278 10.65 -4.68 -17.10
C GLY A 278 11.30 -4.18 -15.82
N SER A 279 11.87 -2.96 -15.81
CA SER A 279 12.53 -2.37 -14.64
C SER A 279 11.56 -1.66 -13.68
N ILE A 280 10.34 -1.37 -14.12
CA ILE A 280 9.38 -0.52 -13.39
C ILE A 280 8.77 -1.27 -12.19
N THR A 281 8.57 -2.59 -12.31
CA THR A 281 8.06 -3.48 -11.25
C THR A 281 6.78 -2.94 -10.56
N THR A 282 6.81 -2.72 -9.25
CA THR A 282 5.71 -2.16 -8.42
C THR A 282 5.82 -0.64 -8.26
N VAL A 283 6.72 0.05 -8.98
CA VAL A 283 7.04 1.47 -8.75
C VAL A 283 7.31 1.81 -7.28
N ARG A 284 7.86 0.84 -6.52
CA ARG A 284 8.25 0.95 -5.11
C ARG A 284 7.10 1.21 -4.13
N THR A 285 5.84 1.01 -4.54
CA THR A 285 4.67 1.16 -3.67
C THR A 285 4.60 0.11 -2.57
N ASP A 286 5.10 -1.10 -2.83
CA ASP A 286 5.07 -2.24 -1.91
C ASP A 286 5.97 -2.06 -0.69
N TYR A 287 6.98 -1.19 -0.78
CA TYR A 287 7.86 -0.88 0.37
C TYR A 287 7.09 -0.24 1.52
N GLU A 288 6.05 0.54 1.23
CA GLU A 288 5.17 1.12 2.25
C GLU A 288 4.56 0.02 3.14
N ALA A 289 4.09 -1.09 2.56
CA ALA A 289 3.53 -2.21 3.31
C ALA A 289 4.53 -2.80 4.32
N HIS A 290 5.81 -2.89 3.93
CA HIS A 290 6.87 -3.41 4.77
C HIS A 290 7.18 -2.48 5.95
N PHE A 291 7.20 -1.16 5.71
CA PHE A 291 7.35 -0.17 6.78
C PHE A 291 6.15 -0.16 7.73
N LEU A 292 4.93 -0.28 7.20
CA LEU A 292 3.71 -0.38 8.01
C LEU A 292 3.71 -1.65 8.88
N PHE A 293 4.20 -2.79 8.39
CA PHE A 293 4.38 -3.97 9.23
C PHE A 293 5.38 -3.76 10.35
N GLN A 294 6.48 -3.07 10.09
CA GLN A 294 7.44 -2.76 11.15
C GLN A 294 6.79 -1.91 12.24
N ASN A 295 6.01 -0.89 11.85
CA ASN A 295 5.25 -0.07 12.81
C ASN A 295 4.26 -0.93 13.61
N LEU A 296 3.44 -1.73 12.93
CA LEU A 296 2.50 -2.64 13.58
C LEU A 296 3.19 -3.58 14.58
N MET A 297 4.34 -4.16 14.22
CA MET A 297 5.07 -5.05 15.10
C MET A 297 5.65 -4.33 16.33
N LEU A 298 6.11 -3.08 16.19
CA LEU A 298 6.59 -2.27 17.31
C LEU A 298 5.43 -1.83 18.21
N THR A 299 4.32 -1.37 17.61
CA THR A 299 3.09 -1.04 18.34
C THR A 299 2.55 -2.26 19.08
N GLY A 300 2.51 -3.43 18.45
CA GLY A 300 2.05 -4.67 19.08
C GLY A 300 2.92 -5.07 20.28
N GLU A 301 4.24 -4.90 20.22
CA GLU A 301 5.11 -5.11 21.38
C GLU A 301 4.80 -4.11 22.51
N ALA A 302 4.59 -2.84 22.16
CA ALA A 302 4.26 -1.79 23.11
C ALA A 302 2.90 -2.06 23.80
N LEU A 303 1.93 -2.54 23.04
CA LEU A 303 0.64 -3.04 23.51
C LEU A 303 0.74 -4.36 24.29
N ARG A 304 1.92 -4.97 24.46
CA ARG A 304 2.08 -6.27 25.14
C ARG A 304 1.32 -7.42 24.45
N LEU A 305 1.23 -7.38 23.13
CA LEU A 305 0.60 -8.42 22.32
C LEU A 305 1.64 -9.48 21.90
N GLY A 306 1.15 -10.68 21.60
CA GLY A 306 1.83 -11.61 20.71
C GLY A 306 1.67 -11.12 19.27
N GLY A 307 2.71 -11.26 18.46
CA GLY A 307 2.70 -10.78 17.08
C GLY A 307 3.68 -11.52 16.18
N TRP A 308 3.33 -11.69 14.91
CA TRP A 308 4.24 -12.24 13.91
C TRP A 308 3.86 -11.84 12.48
N VAL A 309 4.89 -11.53 11.69
CA VAL A 309 4.79 -11.45 10.23
C VAL A 309 5.12 -12.82 9.66
N HIS A 310 4.28 -13.33 8.78
CA HIS A 310 4.55 -14.61 8.12
C HIS A 310 3.89 -14.66 6.74
N GLY A 311 4.26 -15.69 5.97
CA GLY A 311 3.67 -15.94 4.65
C GLY A 311 2.16 -16.03 4.75
N ALA A 312 1.48 -15.13 4.04
CA ALA A 312 0.03 -15.15 3.91
C ALA A 312 -0.38 -16.46 3.19
N PRO A 313 -1.67 -16.80 3.20
CA PRO A 313 -2.15 -17.90 2.39
C PRO A 313 -1.77 -17.71 0.91
N MET A 314 -1.70 -18.80 0.17
CA MET A 314 -1.24 -18.73 -1.22
C MET A 314 -2.09 -17.75 -2.03
N ILE A 315 -1.40 -16.81 -2.68
CA ILE A 315 -1.95 -15.58 -3.27
C ILE A 315 -3.20 -15.81 -4.12
N PRO A 316 -3.27 -16.81 -5.03
CA PRO A 316 -4.48 -17.03 -5.83
C PRO A 316 -5.74 -17.22 -4.97
N HIS A 317 -5.62 -17.92 -3.85
CA HIS A 317 -6.73 -18.18 -2.93
C HIS A 317 -7.06 -16.97 -2.05
N VAL A 318 -6.09 -16.08 -1.79
CA VAL A 318 -6.37 -14.81 -1.09
C VAL A 318 -7.30 -13.94 -1.92
N TRP A 319 -7.13 -13.93 -3.24
CA TRP A 319 -7.96 -13.16 -4.15
C TRP A 319 -9.33 -13.80 -4.41
N GLU A 320 -9.38 -15.13 -4.54
CA GLU A 320 -10.59 -15.87 -4.85
C GLU A 320 -11.61 -15.82 -3.70
N ARG A 321 -12.89 -15.66 -4.05
CA ARG A 321 -13.99 -15.89 -3.11
C ARG A 321 -15.07 -16.73 -3.78
N ASP A 322 -15.20 -17.95 -3.29
CA ASP A 322 -16.20 -18.93 -3.68
C ASP A 322 -16.75 -19.63 -2.43
N PRO A 323 -17.83 -19.10 -1.83
CA PRO A 323 -18.44 -19.68 -0.64
C PRO A 323 -18.93 -21.11 -0.85
N ALA A 324 -19.32 -21.50 -2.08
CA ALA A 324 -19.79 -22.86 -2.37
C ALA A 324 -18.66 -23.89 -2.26
N LYS A 325 -17.41 -23.47 -2.49
CA LYS A 325 -16.21 -24.29 -2.28
C LYS A 325 -15.57 -24.10 -0.90
N GLY A 326 -16.12 -23.25 -0.04
CA GLY A 326 -15.51 -22.90 1.26
C GLY A 326 -14.27 -21.99 1.14
N ILE A 327 -14.06 -21.34 -0.01
CA ILE A 327 -12.97 -20.39 -0.24
C ILE A 327 -13.49 -18.99 0.05
N LEU A 328 -13.15 -18.43 1.21
CA LEU A 328 -13.62 -17.13 1.69
C LEU A 328 -12.50 -16.08 1.67
N GLY A 329 -11.80 -15.95 0.53
CA GLY A 329 -10.84 -14.88 0.32
C GLY A 329 -11.49 -13.51 0.11
N LEU A 330 -10.73 -12.55 -0.41
CA LEU A 330 -11.12 -11.15 -0.55
C LEU A 330 -12.12 -10.89 -1.69
N GLY A 331 -12.16 -11.75 -2.71
CA GLY A 331 -13.11 -11.62 -3.82
C GLY A 331 -12.71 -10.55 -4.83
N PHE A 332 -11.41 -10.45 -5.15
CA PHE A 332 -10.93 -9.53 -6.18
C PHE A 332 -11.37 -10.00 -7.56
N ARG A 333 -11.88 -9.06 -8.36
CA ARG A 333 -12.19 -9.28 -9.77
C ARG A 333 -10.89 -9.58 -10.54
N GLN A 334 -10.90 -10.70 -11.24
CA GLN A 334 -9.94 -11.00 -12.29
C GLN A 334 -10.38 -10.34 -13.59
N TYR A 335 -9.44 -9.69 -14.29
CA TYR A 335 -9.72 -9.02 -15.55
C TYR A 335 -8.60 -9.23 -16.58
N SER A 336 -8.98 -9.42 -17.84
CA SER A 336 -8.10 -9.32 -18.99
C SER A 336 -8.93 -8.92 -20.22
N ALA A 337 -8.51 -7.87 -20.92
CA ALA A 337 -9.09 -7.46 -22.20
C ALA A 337 -8.72 -8.42 -23.36
N LYS A 338 -7.78 -9.34 -23.13
CA LYS A 338 -7.39 -10.39 -24.07
C LYS A 338 -7.78 -11.76 -23.52
N THR A 339 -8.39 -12.60 -24.36
CA THR A 339 -8.85 -13.91 -23.93
C THR A 339 -7.74 -14.97 -24.03
N PHE A 340 -7.67 -15.83 -23.01
CA PHE A 340 -6.71 -16.93 -22.93
C PHE A 340 -7.15 -18.18 -23.71
N ASP A 341 -8.36 -18.17 -24.27
CA ASP A 341 -9.00 -19.27 -25.02
C ASP A 341 -8.93 -19.10 -26.55
N SER A 342 -8.24 -18.06 -27.04
CA SER A 342 -8.16 -17.76 -28.47
C SER A 342 -7.62 -18.96 -29.27
N ARG A 343 -8.47 -19.53 -30.12
CA ARG A 343 -8.13 -20.57 -31.11
C ARG A 343 -6.95 -20.19 -32.03
N TRP A 344 -6.67 -18.89 -32.16
CA TRP A 344 -5.57 -18.30 -32.92
C TRP A 344 -4.33 -17.93 -32.08
N LYS A 345 -4.23 -18.39 -30.82
CA LYS A 345 -3.11 -18.12 -29.90
C LYS A 345 -2.76 -16.62 -29.72
N ARG A 346 -3.74 -15.70 -29.75
CA ARG A 346 -3.54 -14.28 -29.39
C ARG A 346 -3.48 -14.08 -27.86
N TRP A 347 -2.71 -14.94 -27.19
CA TRP A 347 -2.51 -14.80 -25.75
C TRP A 347 -1.80 -13.49 -25.44
N PRO A 348 -2.09 -12.88 -24.29
CA PRO A 348 -1.22 -11.85 -23.75
C PRO A 348 0.24 -12.30 -23.79
N PRO A 349 1.18 -11.46 -24.27
CA PRO A 349 2.58 -11.78 -24.16
C PRO A 349 3.02 -11.85 -22.70
N VAL A 350 4.13 -12.57 -22.45
CA VAL A 350 4.82 -12.48 -21.16
C VAL A 350 5.20 -11.03 -20.86
N PRO A 351 5.12 -10.59 -19.60
CA PRO A 351 4.83 -11.37 -18.39
C PRO A 351 3.33 -11.47 -18.04
N ALA A 352 2.41 -10.95 -18.87
CA ALA A 352 0.97 -10.89 -18.60
C ALA A 352 0.22 -12.21 -18.85
N SER A 353 0.84 -13.37 -18.60
CA SER A 353 0.26 -14.69 -18.91
C SER A 353 -0.90 -15.11 -17.99
N GLN A 354 -1.32 -14.24 -17.06
CA GLN A 354 -2.43 -14.44 -16.13
C GLN A 354 -3.36 -13.22 -16.10
N PRO A 355 -4.66 -13.40 -15.77
CA PRO A 355 -5.57 -12.29 -15.49
C PRO A 355 -5.02 -11.36 -14.40
N ASN A 356 -5.41 -10.10 -14.47
CA ASN A 356 -5.07 -9.06 -13.51
C ASN A 356 -6.08 -9.02 -12.35
N TYR A 357 -5.62 -8.81 -11.12
CA TYR A 357 -6.51 -8.54 -9.99
C TYR A 357 -6.74 -7.04 -9.86
N VAL A 358 -7.94 -6.59 -10.24
CA VAL A 358 -8.20 -5.17 -10.53
C VAL A 358 -9.03 -4.44 -9.47
N GLY A 359 -9.61 -5.16 -8.51
CA GLY A 359 -10.35 -4.54 -7.39
C GLY A 359 -11.55 -5.36 -6.92
N ILE A 360 -12.26 -4.83 -5.92
CA ILE A 360 -13.55 -5.31 -5.41
C ILE A 360 -14.60 -4.22 -5.71
N ASP A 361 -15.68 -4.60 -6.40
CA ASP A 361 -16.73 -3.68 -6.85
C ASP A 361 -17.27 -2.79 -5.71
N GLY A 362 -17.20 -1.47 -5.91
CA GLY A 362 -17.66 -0.45 -4.97
C GLY A 362 -16.90 -0.38 -3.65
N VAL A 363 -15.85 -1.20 -3.45
CA VAL A 363 -15.08 -1.29 -2.20
C VAL A 363 -13.67 -0.75 -2.41
N LEU A 364 -12.94 -1.29 -3.38
CA LEU A 364 -11.56 -0.91 -3.68
C LEU A 364 -11.27 -1.16 -5.15
N GLU A 365 -11.22 -0.11 -5.95
CA GLU A 365 -11.16 -0.20 -7.41
C GLU A 365 -9.86 0.41 -7.95
N GLY A 366 -9.17 -0.34 -8.82
CA GLY A 366 -7.92 0.08 -9.43
C GLY A 366 -8.18 1.01 -10.60
N LEU A 367 -7.22 1.89 -10.89
CA LEU A 367 -7.32 2.85 -11.98
C LEU A 367 -6.98 2.20 -13.34
N CYS A 368 -7.76 1.19 -13.69
CA CYS A 368 -7.59 0.35 -14.87
C CYS A 368 -8.92 -0.33 -15.24
N PRO A 369 -9.07 -0.83 -16.48
CA PRO A 369 -10.28 -1.54 -16.86
C PRO A 369 -10.57 -2.74 -15.93
N PRO A 370 -11.86 -3.01 -15.62
CA PRO A 370 -13.04 -2.40 -16.21
C PRO A 370 -13.57 -1.16 -15.44
N TYR A 371 -12.85 -0.67 -14.42
CA TYR A 371 -13.32 0.40 -13.54
C TYR A 371 -13.17 1.80 -14.13
N VAL A 372 -12.36 1.93 -15.19
CA VAL A 372 -12.25 3.17 -15.99
C VAL A 372 -12.67 2.89 -17.43
N THR A 373 -13.22 3.91 -18.09
CA THR A 373 -13.71 3.81 -19.47
C THR A 373 -12.58 3.47 -20.45
N ASP A 374 -11.44 4.14 -20.29
CA ASP A 374 -10.21 3.89 -21.04
C ASP A 374 -9.00 4.36 -20.21
N MET A 375 -7.80 4.16 -20.76
CA MET A 375 -6.58 4.57 -20.07
C MET A 375 -6.32 6.07 -20.13
N ASP A 376 -7.03 6.83 -20.97
CA ASP A 376 -6.91 8.28 -21.00
C ASP A 376 -7.63 8.86 -19.78
N ALA A 377 -8.84 8.37 -19.50
CA ALA A 377 -9.59 8.67 -18.29
C ALA A 377 -8.82 8.29 -17.02
N ALA A 378 -8.05 7.19 -17.04
CA ALA A 378 -7.16 6.83 -15.93
C ALA A 378 -6.09 7.90 -15.68
N VAL A 379 -5.43 8.39 -16.73
CA VAL A 379 -4.41 9.44 -16.59
C VAL A 379 -5.04 10.76 -16.16
N ASP A 380 -6.17 11.12 -16.75
CA ASP A 380 -6.91 12.33 -16.41
C ASP A 380 -7.39 12.30 -14.95
N GLN A 381 -7.79 11.13 -14.43
CA GLN A 381 -8.16 10.99 -13.03
C GLN A 381 -6.97 11.21 -12.08
N VAL A 382 -5.75 10.78 -12.41
CA VAL A 382 -4.57 11.11 -11.58
C VAL A 382 -4.29 12.62 -11.59
N LEU A 383 -4.47 13.28 -12.73
CA LEU A 383 -4.34 14.73 -12.82
C LEU A 383 -5.43 15.46 -12.02
N GLU A 384 -6.66 14.95 -12.05
CA GLU A 384 -7.80 15.46 -11.28
C GLU A 384 -7.59 15.29 -9.77
N GLU A 385 -7.16 14.09 -9.33
CA GLU A 385 -6.83 13.80 -7.93
C GLU A 385 -5.73 14.75 -7.39
N LYS A 386 -4.79 15.19 -8.25
CA LYS A 386 -3.74 16.15 -7.88
C LYS A 386 -4.22 17.61 -7.97
N PHE A 387 -4.74 18.02 -9.11
CA PHE A 387 -4.87 19.43 -9.51
C PHE A 387 -6.32 19.87 -9.76
N GLY A 388 -7.28 18.95 -9.78
CA GLY A 388 -8.68 19.23 -9.99
C GLY A 388 -9.36 19.84 -8.76
N PRO A 389 -10.64 20.25 -8.87
CA PRO A 389 -11.45 20.67 -7.73
C PRO A 389 -11.45 19.63 -6.60
N GLY A 390 -10.93 20.00 -5.42
CA GLY A 390 -10.82 19.11 -4.27
C GLY A 390 -9.61 18.16 -4.32
N GLY A 391 -8.74 18.29 -5.32
CA GLY A 391 -7.47 17.58 -5.41
C GLY A 391 -6.42 18.08 -4.42
N THR A 392 -5.31 17.34 -4.33
CA THR A 392 -4.21 17.57 -3.38
C THR A 392 -3.66 19.00 -3.37
N TYR A 393 -3.59 19.65 -4.53
CA TYR A 393 -3.07 21.02 -4.69
C TYR A 393 -4.17 22.07 -4.89
N ALA A 394 -5.41 21.79 -4.47
CA ALA A 394 -6.53 22.71 -4.63
C ALA A 394 -6.83 23.55 -3.37
N ASP A 395 -6.63 23.01 -2.17
CA ASP A 395 -6.95 23.70 -0.91
C ASP A 395 -5.69 24.13 -0.14
N ALA A 396 -5.46 25.45 -0.12
CA ALA A 396 -4.34 26.04 0.59
C ALA A 396 -4.39 25.85 2.11
N LYS A 397 -5.58 25.66 2.71
CA LYS A 397 -5.72 25.42 4.15
C LYS A 397 -5.28 24.02 4.53
N VAL A 398 -5.60 23.03 3.69
CA VAL A 398 -5.10 21.65 3.82
C VAL A 398 -3.57 21.66 3.75
N PHE A 399 -3.04 22.35 2.73
CA PHE A 399 -1.61 22.49 2.52
C PHE A 399 -0.92 23.23 3.69
N ALA A 400 -1.53 24.29 4.21
CA ALA A 400 -0.98 25.12 5.28
C ALA A 400 -0.78 24.38 6.61
N GLN A 401 -1.35 23.19 6.82
CA GLN A 401 -1.14 22.42 8.04
C GLN A 401 0.33 22.05 8.30
N ALA A 402 1.13 21.93 7.23
CA ALA A 402 2.55 21.64 7.34
C ALA A 402 3.46 22.86 7.05
N TYR A 403 2.89 24.02 6.74
CA TYR A 403 3.63 25.25 6.47
C TYR A 403 3.47 26.24 7.62
N LYS A 404 4.36 27.23 7.65
CA LYS A 404 4.31 28.30 8.66
C LYS A 404 2.98 29.07 8.65
N ASP A 405 2.47 29.35 7.45
CA ASP A 405 1.23 30.08 7.23
C ASP A 405 0.66 29.76 5.83
N GLU A 406 -0.61 30.12 5.63
CA GLU A 406 -1.33 29.87 4.37
C GLU A 406 -0.69 30.59 3.17
N ALA A 407 -0.11 31.78 3.37
CA ALA A 407 0.54 32.53 2.29
C ALA A 407 1.79 31.80 1.76
N THR A 408 2.56 31.18 2.66
CA THR A 408 3.72 30.35 2.29
C THR A 408 3.28 29.11 1.52
N ALA A 409 2.21 28.44 1.98
CA ALA A 409 1.64 27.29 1.30
C ALA A 409 1.12 27.64 -0.11
N GLN A 410 0.37 28.73 -0.24
CA GLN A 410 -0.10 29.25 -1.53
C GLN A 410 1.06 29.57 -2.49
N THR A 411 2.18 30.09 -1.96
CA THR A 411 3.37 30.35 -2.76
C THR A 411 3.93 29.06 -3.34
N TYR A 412 4.07 28.00 -2.54
CA TYR A 412 4.51 26.69 -3.04
C TYR A 412 3.54 26.15 -4.10
N MET A 413 2.24 26.12 -3.79
CA MET A 413 1.21 25.59 -4.71
C MET A 413 1.19 26.31 -6.06
N LYS A 414 1.39 27.64 -6.08
CA LYS A 414 1.50 28.42 -7.32
C LYS A 414 2.69 28.00 -8.18
N HIS A 415 3.76 27.52 -7.55
CA HIS A 415 4.98 27.09 -8.21
C HIS A 415 5.07 25.57 -8.38
N ALA A 416 4.13 24.80 -7.83
CA ALA A 416 3.99 23.38 -8.05
C ALA A 416 3.59 23.16 -9.53
N GLY A 417 4.57 22.86 -10.37
CA GLY A 417 4.37 22.73 -11.80
C GLY A 417 3.41 21.61 -12.17
N HIS A 418 2.69 21.79 -13.27
CA HIS A 418 1.89 20.74 -13.91
C HIS A 418 2.74 19.96 -14.92
N PRO A 419 2.47 18.67 -15.13
CA PRO A 419 3.08 17.92 -16.22
C PRO A 419 2.80 18.61 -17.57
N PRO A 420 3.80 18.75 -18.47
CA PRO A 420 3.60 19.29 -19.80
C PRO A 420 2.57 18.48 -20.61
N ALA A 421 1.86 19.13 -21.53
CA ALA A 421 0.84 18.47 -22.36
C ALA A 421 1.42 17.27 -23.15
N GLU A 422 2.63 17.37 -23.68
CA GLU A 422 3.27 16.26 -24.41
C GLU A 422 3.62 15.08 -23.49
N ALA A 423 3.93 15.33 -22.21
CA ALA A 423 4.15 14.31 -21.19
C ALA A 423 2.86 13.57 -20.83
N ILE A 424 1.75 14.31 -20.71
CA ILE A 424 0.41 13.74 -20.48
C ILE A 424 0.02 12.84 -21.65
N GLU A 425 0.12 13.35 -22.88
CA GLU A 425 -0.23 12.60 -24.09
C GLU A 425 0.62 11.34 -24.26
N TYR A 426 1.92 11.41 -23.95
CA TYR A 426 2.78 10.24 -24.02
C TYR A 426 2.51 9.24 -22.89
N THR A 427 2.18 9.70 -21.67
CA THR A 427 1.69 8.82 -20.59
C THR A 427 0.44 8.06 -21.02
N LYS A 428 -0.54 8.76 -21.62
CA LYS A 428 -1.77 8.14 -22.15
C LYS A 428 -1.45 7.10 -23.23
N GLU A 429 -0.56 7.44 -24.17
CA GLU A 429 -0.07 6.52 -25.20
C GLU A 429 0.57 5.26 -24.62
N ILE A 430 1.41 5.39 -23.58
CA ILE A 430 2.00 4.24 -22.90
C ILE A 430 0.93 3.39 -22.22
N CYS A 431 0.02 3.99 -21.47
CA CYS A 431 -1.03 3.27 -20.76
C CYS A 431 -1.96 2.51 -21.73
N ARG A 432 -2.38 3.15 -22.83
CA ARG A 432 -3.13 2.49 -23.91
C ARG A 432 -2.37 1.32 -24.51
N TYR A 433 -1.09 1.53 -24.86
CA TYR A 433 -0.23 0.47 -25.40
C TYR A 433 -0.18 -0.76 -24.49
N LEU A 434 -0.08 -0.57 -23.17
CA LEU A 434 -0.05 -1.69 -22.22
C LEU A 434 -1.34 -2.50 -22.23
N VAL A 435 -2.51 -1.84 -22.20
CA VAL A 435 -3.80 -2.54 -22.28
C VAL A 435 -3.99 -3.20 -23.65
N GLU A 436 -3.67 -2.52 -24.74
CA GLU A 436 -3.80 -3.06 -26.11
C GLU A 436 -2.85 -4.24 -26.37
N THR A 437 -1.66 -4.22 -25.79
CA THR A 437 -0.63 -5.26 -25.99
C THR A 437 -0.81 -6.42 -25.02
N TYR A 438 -1.07 -6.15 -23.75
CA TYR A 438 -1.10 -7.16 -22.68
C TYR A 438 -2.50 -7.51 -22.19
N GLY A 439 -3.53 -6.72 -22.53
CA GLY A 439 -4.89 -6.90 -22.04
C GLY A 439 -5.10 -6.44 -20.60
N ARG A 440 -4.11 -5.80 -19.97
CA ARG A 440 -4.16 -5.40 -18.56
C ARG A 440 -3.25 -4.20 -18.28
N PHE A 441 -3.52 -3.51 -17.18
CA PHE A 441 -2.68 -2.43 -16.66
C PHE A 441 -2.53 -2.54 -15.12
N PRO A 442 -1.32 -2.45 -14.58
CA PRO A 442 -0.03 -2.53 -15.30
C PRO A 442 0.17 -3.88 -15.99
N ALA A 443 1.13 -3.95 -16.91
CA ALA A 443 1.42 -5.18 -17.66
C ALA A 443 2.34 -6.16 -16.90
N HIS A 444 3.21 -5.65 -16.03
CA HIS A 444 4.31 -6.41 -15.40
C HIS A 444 4.14 -6.66 -13.90
N THR A 445 3.04 -6.19 -13.34
CA THR A 445 2.60 -6.44 -11.96
C THR A 445 1.07 -6.43 -11.94
N ASP A 446 0.48 -6.93 -10.86
CA ASP A 446 -0.97 -6.79 -10.63
C ASP A 446 -1.32 -5.33 -10.32
N ALA A 447 -2.51 -4.89 -10.78
CA ALA A 447 -3.07 -3.60 -10.43
C ALA A 447 -3.16 -3.46 -8.91
N PHE A 448 -3.69 -4.50 -8.25
CA PHE A 448 -3.52 -4.71 -6.83
C PHE A 448 -2.50 -5.81 -6.57
N HIS A 449 -1.36 -5.42 -6.00
CA HIS A 449 -0.29 -6.33 -5.65
C HIS A 449 -0.44 -6.82 -4.20
N LEU A 450 -0.23 -8.12 -4.01
CA LEU A 450 -0.08 -8.76 -2.70
C LEU A 450 1.40 -9.03 -2.43
N PRO A 451 2.00 -8.43 -1.38
CA PRO A 451 3.38 -8.75 -0.96
C PRO A 451 3.59 -10.22 -0.55
N GLY A 452 2.52 -10.99 -0.34
CA GLY A 452 2.61 -12.42 0.04
C GLY A 452 2.84 -12.66 1.54
N ILE A 453 2.76 -11.62 2.36
CA ILE A 453 2.90 -11.68 3.82
C ILE A 453 1.76 -10.89 4.49
N TRP A 454 1.43 -11.28 5.72
CA TRP A 454 0.54 -10.52 6.61
C TRP A 454 1.09 -10.53 8.03
N VAL A 455 0.52 -9.69 8.89
CA VAL A 455 0.83 -9.71 10.33
C VAL A 455 -0.40 -10.17 11.11
N GLN A 456 -0.18 -10.97 12.14
CA GLN A 456 -1.24 -11.38 13.07
C GLN A 456 -0.83 -10.99 14.48
N PHE A 457 -1.81 -10.48 15.23
CA PHE A 457 -1.72 -10.16 16.64
C PHE A 457 -2.69 -11.01 17.47
N SER A 458 -2.31 -11.26 18.71
CA SER A 458 -3.14 -12.00 19.68
C SER A 458 -2.74 -11.68 21.10
N HIS A 459 -3.64 -11.92 22.05
CA HIS A 459 -3.22 -12.25 23.41
C HIS A 459 -2.48 -13.59 23.38
N PRO A 460 -1.22 -13.68 23.85
CA PRO A 460 -0.47 -14.93 23.81
C PRO A 460 -0.97 -15.91 24.86
N GLU A 461 -0.82 -17.21 24.56
CA GLU A 461 -1.04 -18.29 25.54
C GLU A 461 0.13 -18.29 26.54
N ILE A 462 -0.03 -17.58 27.67
CA ILE A 462 1.05 -17.33 28.62
C ILE A 462 1.62 -18.65 29.16
N GLU A 463 0.75 -19.58 29.50
CA GLU A 463 1.08 -20.88 30.08
C GLU A 463 1.91 -21.75 29.13
N TYR A 464 1.68 -21.66 27.80
CA TYR A 464 2.55 -22.29 26.80
C TYR A 464 3.97 -21.71 26.86
N TYR A 465 4.07 -20.39 26.93
CA TYR A 465 5.36 -19.71 26.93
C TYR A 465 6.10 -19.88 28.26
N GLU A 466 5.42 -19.93 29.39
CA GLU A 466 6.02 -20.24 30.69
C GLU A 466 6.58 -21.67 30.73
N GLN A 467 5.94 -22.61 30.03
CA GLN A 467 6.42 -23.98 29.95
C GLN A 467 7.66 -24.14 29.08
N TYR A 468 7.77 -23.38 27.98
CA TYR A 468 8.75 -23.67 26.92
C TYR A 468 9.75 -22.54 26.59
N ALA A 469 9.45 -21.30 26.94
CA ALA A 469 10.30 -20.16 26.63
C ALA A 469 11.08 -19.68 27.87
N SER A 470 12.17 -18.94 27.62
CA SER A 470 12.81 -18.19 28.70
C SER A 470 11.87 -17.11 29.22
N GLU A 471 11.89 -16.82 30.52
CA GLU A 471 11.06 -15.76 31.14
C GLU A 471 11.14 -14.43 30.38
N ARG A 472 12.35 -14.00 30.00
CA ARG A 472 12.56 -12.77 29.21
C ARG A 472 11.73 -12.70 27.92
N HIS A 473 11.40 -13.84 27.32
CA HIS A 473 10.66 -13.89 26.06
C HIS A 473 9.20 -13.46 26.22
N ILE A 474 8.58 -13.72 27.37
CA ILE A 474 7.14 -13.49 27.58
C ILE A 474 6.81 -12.53 28.73
N LYS A 475 7.82 -12.15 29.54
CA LYS A 475 7.63 -11.33 30.75
C LYS A 475 6.70 -10.13 30.55
N ARG A 476 6.94 -9.31 29.53
CA ARG A 476 6.13 -8.11 29.25
C ARG A 476 4.68 -8.48 28.88
N GLN A 477 4.49 -9.53 28.08
CA GLN A 477 3.18 -10.01 27.67
C GLN A 477 2.38 -10.63 28.83
N ALA A 478 3.04 -11.29 29.78
CA ALA A 478 2.40 -11.92 30.95
C ALA A 478 1.67 -10.90 31.84
N GLU A 479 2.23 -9.71 32.00
CA GLU A 479 1.62 -8.59 32.73
C GLU A 479 0.48 -7.90 31.93
N GLY A 480 0.32 -8.24 30.64
CA GLY A 480 -0.63 -7.58 29.75
C GLY A 480 -2.09 -7.78 30.17
N ARG A 481 -2.43 -8.92 30.78
CA ARG A 481 -3.81 -9.19 31.24
C ARG A 481 -4.27 -8.20 32.29
N GLU A 482 -3.43 -7.89 33.27
CA GLU A 482 -3.74 -6.94 34.35
C GLU A 482 -3.69 -5.48 33.87
N ILE A 483 -2.73 -5.13 33.01
CA ILE A 483 -2.52 -3.74 32.57
C ILE A 483 -3.60 -3.27 31.58
N TRP A 484 -4.09 -4.18 30.74
CA TRP A 484 -5.11 -3.92 29.72
C TRP A 484 -6.48 -4.50 30.06
N ASP A 485 -6.67 -5.00 31.28
CA ASP A 485 -7.93 -5.61 31.76
C ASP A 485 -8.50 -6.68 30.79
N ARG A 486 -7.61 -7.53 30.25
CA ARG A 486 -7.96 -8.56 29.25
C ARG A 486 -8.67 -9.76 29.89
N LYS A 487 -9.42 -10.50 29.06
CA LYS A 487 -10.09 -11.75 29.43
C LYS A 487 -9.16 -12.96 29.48
#